data_AF-A0A1L5J5V4-F1
#
_entry.id   AF-A0A1L5J5V4-F1
#
_cell.length_a   1.000
_cell.length_b   1.000
_cell.length_c   1.000
_cell.angle_alpha   90.00
_cell.angle_beta   90.00
_cell.angle_gamma   90.00
#
_symmetry.space_group_name_H-M   'P 1'
#
loop_
_entity.id
_entity.type
_entity.pdbx_description
1 polymer ?
#
loop_
_entity_poly.entity_id
_entity_poly.type
_entity_poly.pdbx_seq_one_letter_code
_entity_poly.pdbx_strand_id
1 'polypeptide(L)'
;ALDLVDVVSALSADPKATSELAQSLSSYPKSSPGYFSDMKKKLKDFVEAGQLGIFAKAYWGHPAYKLPPEANLMAVAHYLEALSWQRDVAKLHTIFGGKNPHPNFVVGGVASPIDLNSDSAINSKRLSQVQEIINQMRVFVDQVYVPDLLAIAGFYKDWGSRGEGLGNFLTYGDFPTAGKGMSDPSSYLVPGGAILNRDLTTIHEVDMNDPSQIQE
;
A
#
# COMPACT_ATOMS: atom_id res chain seq x y z
N ALA A 1 6.77 7.86 0.20
CA ALA A 1 7.01 8.04 1.65
C ALA A 1 8.16 9.00 1.93
N LEU A 2 9.36 8.78 1.37
CA LEU A 2 10.55 9.60 1.65
C LEU A 2 10.45 11.06 1.20
N ASP A 3 9.47 11.44 0.36
CA ASP A 3 9.18 12.85 0.05
C ASP A 3 8.52 13.60 1.23
N LEU A 4 7.94 12.86 2.19
CA LEU A 4 7.17 13.40 3.32
C LEU A 4 7.84 13.11 4.68
N VAL A 5 8.70 12.09 4.73
CA VAL A 5 9.36 11.60 5.94
C VAL A 5 10.84 11.95 5.89
N ASP A 6 11.31 12.69 6.88
CA ASP A 6 12.73 13.01 7.04
C ASP A 6 13.42 11.93 7.89
N VAL A 7 14.22 11.10 7.22
CA VAL A 7 14.92 9.97 7.84
C VAL A 7 15.98 10.44 8.84
N VAL A 8 16.64 11.58 8.61
CA VAL A 8 17.65 12.10 9.53
C VAL A 8 16.97 12.70 10.77
N SER A 9 15.83 13.37 10.59
CA SER A 9 15.03 13.89 11.71
C SER A 9 14.59 12.80 12.69
N ALA A 10 14.33 11.57 12.21
CA ALA A 10 13.99 10.42 13.07
C ALA A 10 15.08 10.10 14.12
N LEU A 11 16.34 10.46 13.88
CA LEU A 11 17.43 10.29 14.85
C LEU A 11 17.29 11.20 16.08
N SER A 12 16.46 12.24 15.99
CA SER A 12 16.17 13.15 17.11
C SER A 12 14.95 12.73 17.94
N ALA A 13 14.21 11.71 17.52
CA ALA A 13 12.95 11.31 18.17
C ALA A 13 13.14 10.72 19.57
N ASP A 14 12.22 10.99 20.49
CA ASP A 14 12.08 10.21 21.73
C ASP A 14 11.32 8.90 21.45
N PRO A 15 11.92 7.71 21.64
CA PRO A 15 11.23 6.44 21.46
C PRO A 15 9.97 6.27 22.30
N LYS A 16 9.92 6.88 23.50
CA LYS A 16 8.73 6.81 24.35
C LYS A 16 7.60 7.65 23.76
N ALA A 17 7.86 8.90 23.40
CA ALA A 17 6.88 9.75 22.73
C ALA A 17 6.43 9.16 21.37
N THR A 18 7.35 8.51 20.64
CA THR A 18 7.03 7.78 19.40
C THR A 18 6.08 6.61 19.67
N SER A 19 6.31 5.86 20.75
CA SER A 19 5.42 4.78 21.20
C SER A 19 4.03 5.29 21.56
N GLU A 20 3.94 6.37 22.34
CA GLU A 20 2.68 7.00 22.71
C GLU A 20 1.93 7.50 21.47
N LEU A 21 2.62 8.12 20.51
CA LEU A 21 2.05 8.53 19.23
C LEU A 21 1.48 7.33 18.46
N ALA A 22 2.28 6.29 18.24
CA ALA A 22 1.85 5.11 17.50
C ALA A 22 0.62 4.43 18.12
N GLN A 23 0.60 4.31 19.46
CA GLN A 23 -0.52 3.72 20.21
C GLN A 23 -1.77 4.62 20.21
N SER A 24 -1.60 5.93 20.09
CA SER A 24 -2.74 6.86 19.95
C SER A 24 -3.43 6.76 18.59
N LEU A 25 -2.71 6.30 17.57
CA LEU A 25 -3.19 6.23 16.18
C LEU A 25 -3.72 4.84 15.81
N SER A 26 -3.23 3.78 16.45
CA SER A 26 -3.51 2.41 16.02
C SER A 26 -3.30 1.38 17.13
N SER A 27 -3.98 0.23 16.99
CA SER A 27 -3.78 -0.96 17.81
C SER A 27 -2.66 -1.87 17.31
N TYR A 28 -1.83 -1.42 16.37
CA TYR A 28 -0.71 -2.20 15.84
C TYR A 28 0.26 -2.62 16.97
N PRO A 29 0.59 -3.92 17.10
CA PRO A 29 1.27 -4.44 18.30
C PRO A 29 2.75 -4.04 18.39
N LYS A 30 3.42 -3.73 17.28
CA LYS A 30 4.84 -3.32 17.29
C LYS A 30 4.97 -1.82 17.56
N SER A 31 4.59 -1.42 18.76
CA SER A 31 4.50 -0.01 19.14
C SER A 31 5.12 0.29 20.50
N SER A 32 5.99 -0.58 21.02
CA SER A 32 6.63 -0.38 22.33
C SER A 32 7.77 0.64 22.28
N PRO A 33 8.10 1.32 23.39
CA PRO A 33 9.25 2.23 23.44
C PRO A 33 10.57 1.53 23.11
N GLY A 34 10.74 0.28 23.57
CA GLY A 34 11.91 -0.54 23.27
C GLY A 34 12.04 -0.83 21.77
N TYR A 35 10.95 -1.18 21.10
CA TYR A 35 10.93 -1.40 19.65
C TYR A 35 11.39 -0.15 18.89
N PHE A 36 10.85 1.04 19.22
CA PHE A 36 11.28 2.27 18.56
C PHE A 36 12.72 2.68 18.92
N SER A 37 13.18 2.37 20.13
CA SER A 37 14.59 2.56 20.51
C SER A 37 15.51 1.70 19.65
N ASP A 38 15.14 0.43 19.41
CA ASP A 38 15.91 -0.48 18.56
C ASP A 38 15.89 -0.05 17.10
N MET A 39 14.74 0.40 16.58
CA MET A 39 14.63 0.95 15.22
C MET A 39 15.47 2.21 15.05
N LYS A 40 15.42 3.13 16.02
CA LYS A 40 16.24 4.34 16.04
C LYS A 40 17.72 4.00 16.08
N LYS A 41 18.12 3.04 16.91
CA LYS A 41 19.51 2.57 16.99
C LYS A 41 19.96 1.97 15.66
N LYS A 42 19.16 1.09 15.06
CA LYS A 42 19.46 0.51 13.74
C LYS A 42 19.65 1.59 12.67
N LEU A 43 18.81 2.61 12.66
CA LEU A 43 18.94 3.74 11.74
C LEU A 43 20.20 4.57 12.03
N LYS A 44 20.48 4.83 13.31
CA LYS A 44 21.68 5.55 13.75
C LYS A 44 22.95 4.83 13.29
N ASP A 45 23.06 3.53 13.57
CA ASP A 45 24.22 2.72 13.20
C ASP A 45 24.42 2.73 11.67
N PHE A 46 23.33 2.68 10.88
CA PHE A 46 23.38 2.79 9.42
C PHE A 46 23.90 4.15 8.94
N VAL A 47 23.45 5.24 9.57
CA VAL A 47 23.88 6.61 9.23
C VAL A 47 25.33 6.85 9.63
N GLU A 48 25.74 6.43 10.82
CA GLU A 48 27.09 6.60 11.36
C GLU A 48 28.14 5.74 10.62
N ALA A 49 27.72 4.63 10.01
CA ALA A 49 28.59 3.85 9.13
C ALA A 49 29.07 4.61 7.87
N GLY A 50 28.48 5.77 7.55
CA GLY A 50 28.87 6.62 6.42
C GLY A 50 28.48 6.06 5.03
N GLN A 51 27.88 4.87 4.99
CA GLN A 51 27.41 4.20 3.78
C GLN A 51 25.90 4.32 3.65
N LEU A 52 25.41 5.55 3.45
CA LEU A 52 23.99 5.89 3.46
C LEU A 52 23.14 5.24 2.35
N GLY A 53 23.76 4.59 1.35
CA GLY A 53 23.06 3.86 0.29
C GLY A 53 21.96 4.70 -0.36
N ILE A 54 20.72 4.20 -0.32
CA ILE A 54 19.54 4.89 -0.87
C ILE A 54 19.19 6.21 -0.18
N PHE A 55 19.78 6.51 0.99
CA PHE A 55 19.59 7.76 1.72
C PHE A 55 20.71 8.78 1.46
N ALA A 56 21.72 8.45 0.66
CA ALA A 56 22.80 9.37 0.32
C ALA A 56 22.30 10.52 -0.57
N LYS A 57 22.74 11.75 -0.30
CA LYS A 57 22.46 12.96 -1.11
C LYS A 57 20.95 13.24 -1.35
N ALA A 58 20.10 12.79 -0.43
CA ALA A 58 18.69 13.12 -0.44
C ALA A 58 18.41 14.48 0.24
N TYR A 59 17.14 14.86 0.34
CA TYR A 59 16.71 16.21 0.70
C TYR A 59 16.57 16.45 2.22
N TRP A 60 17.21 15.66 3.07
CA TRP A 60 17.06 15.71 4.53
C TRP A 60 17.26 17.13 5.09
N GLY A 61 16.39 17.56 6.00
CA GLY A 61 16.38 18.92 6.56
C GLY A 61 15.73 19.98 5.68
N HIS A 62 15.25 19.63 4.47
CA HIS A 62 14.54 20.57 3.61
C HIS A 62 13.30 21.13 4.32
N PRO A 63 13.01 22.45 4.23
CA PRO A 63 11.91 23.10 4.97
C PRO A 63 10.51 22.61 4.57
N ALA A 64 10.39 21.84 3.49
CA ALA A 64 9.14 21.18 3.12
C ALA A 64 8.82 19.98 4.02
N TYR A 65 9.79 19.35 4.70
CA TYR A 65 9.49 18.32 5.70
C TYR A 65 8.82 18.96 6.93
N LYS A 66 7.63 18.46 7.29
CA LYS A 66 6.80 19.03 8.38
C LYS A 66 6.57 18.08 9.55
N LEU A 67 6.92 16.80 9.41
CA LEU A 67 6.70 15.81 10.46
C LEU A 67 7.65 16.09 11.65
N PRO A 68 7.16 15.96 12.90
CA PRO A 68 8.03 15.93 14.07
C PRO A 68 8.91 14.67 14.06
N PRO A 69 10.05 14.68 14.77
CA PRO A 69 10.94 13.53 14.87
C PRO A 69 10.23 12.21 15.19
N GLU A 70 9.27 12.23 16.12
CA GLU A 70 8.50 11.04 16.55
C GLU A 70 7.68 10.44 15.40
N ALA A 71 7.01 11.28 14.61
CA ALA A 71 6.27 10.81 13.44
C ALA A 71 7.22 10.28 12.34
N ASN A 72 8.41 10.89 12.18
CA ASN A 72 9.42 10.39 11.26
C ASN A 72 9.93 9.01 11.69
N LEU A 73 10.24 8.81 12.98
CA LEU A 73 10.71 7.52 13.48
C LEU A 73 9.64 6.43 13.36
N MET A 74 8.38 6.75 13.66
CA MET A 74 7.25 5.85 13.43
C MET A 74 7.14 5.44 11.95
N ALA A 75 7.15 6.41 11.04
CA ALA A 75 7.04 6.14 9.61
C ALA A 75 8.24 5.36 9.04
N VAL A 76 9.46 5.61 9.53
CA VAL A 76 10.65 4.81 9.16
C VAL A 76 10.53 3.37 9.66
N ALA A 77 10.05 3.16 10.89
CA ALA A 77 9.81 1.81 11.41
C ALA A 77 8.77 1.08 10.56
N HIS A 78 7.65 1.72 10.24
CA HIS A 78 6.60 1.15 9.39
C HIS A 78 7.07 0.93 7.94
N TYR A 79 7.95 1.77 7.40
CA TYR A 79 8.59 1.55 6.10
C TYR A 79 9.39 0.24 6.08
N LEU A 80 10.19 -0.03 7.12
CA LEU A 80 10.97 -1.27 7.23
C LEU A 80 10.08 -2.50 7.43
N GLU A 81 9.00 -2.37 8.20
CA GLU A 81 7.98 -3.41 8.36
C GLU A 81 7.27 -3.70 7.04
N ALA A 82 6.88 -2.66 6.29
CA ALA A 82 6.23 -2.79 4.99
C ALA A 82 7.11 -3.54 3.98
N LEU A 83 8.44 -3.30 3.98
CA LEU A 83 9.38 -4.03 3.13
C LEU A 83 9.43 -5.54 3.43
N SER A 84 9.22 -5.94 4.68
CA SER A 84 9.15 -7.35 5.07
C SER A 84 7.77 -7.94 4.76
N TRP A 85 6.71 -7.22 5.13
CA TRP A 85 5.32 -7.60 4.93
C TRP A 85 4.97 -7.83 3.46
N GLN A 86 5.41 -6.94 2.55
CA GLN A 86 5.08 -7.03 1.12
C GLN A 86 5.56 -8.36 0.49
N ARG A 87 6.72 -8.87 0.93
CA ARG A 87 7.25 -10.17 0.48
C ARG A 87 6.34 -11.31 0.91
N ASP A 88 5.83 -11.25 2.14
CA ASP A 88 5.03 -12.33 2.71
C ASP A 88 3.64 -12.40 2.07
N VAL A 89 3.03 -11.25 1.79
CA VAL A 89 1.71 -11.21 1.14
C VAL A 89 1.77 -11.54 -0.36
N ALA A 90 2.92 -11.35 -1.01
CA ALA A 90 3.16 -11.78 -2.40
C ALA A 90 3.05 -13.31 -2.60
N LYS A 91 3.12 -14.10 -1.51
CA LYS A 91 2.87 -15.55 -1.55
C LYS A 91 1.46 -15.90 -2.03
N LEU A 92 0.48 -14.99 -1.92
CA LEU A 92 -0.87 -15.20 -2.46
C LEU A 92 -0.80 -15.49 -3.98
N HIS A 93 -0.05 -14.68 -4.73
CA HIS A 93 0.17 -14.93 -6.16
C HIS A 93 0.95 -16.22 -6.40
N THR A 94 1.87 -16.58 -5.50
CA THR A 94 2.65 -17.83 -5.63
C THR A 94 1.76 -19.07 -5.50
N ILE A 95 0.74 -19.04 -4.63
CA ILE A 95 -0.18 -20.16 -4.42
C ILE A 95 -1.01 -20.44 -5.68
N PHE A 96 -1.55 -19.42 -6.33
CA PHE A 96 -2.41 -19.58 -7.51
C PHE A 96 -1.66 -19.53 -8.85
N GLY A 97 -0.58 -18.78 -8.92
CA GLY A 97 0.15 -18.47 -10.16
C GLY A 97 1.60 -18.94 -10.17
N GLY A 98 2.04 -19.74 -9.19
CA GLY A 98 3.35 -20.38 -9.15
C GLY A 98 4.52 -19.48 -8.74
N LYS A 99 4.46 -18.17 -8.97
CA LYS A 99 5.52 -17.20 -8.61
C LYS A 99 5.03 -15.76 -8.48
N ASN A 100 5.86 -14.92 -7.88
CA ASN A 100 5.74 -13.47 -7.88
C ASN A 100 7.16 -12.85 -7.90
N PRO A 101 7.47 -11.87 -8.76
CA PRO A 101 6.63 -11.28 -9.82
C PRO A 101 6.28 -12.23 -10.98
N HIS A 102 5.37 -11.80 -11.87
CA HIS A 102 4.91 -12.52 -13.07
C HIS A 102 4.27 -13.90 -12.81
N PRO A 103 3.13 -13.97 -12.09
CA PRO A 103 2.37 -15.22 -11.97
C PRO A 103 1.90 -15.74 -13.34
N ASN A 104 1.63 -17.04 -13.42
CA ASN A 104 1.11 -17.69 -14.63
C ASN A 104 -0.41 -17.51 -14.77
N PHE A 105 -0.86 -17.32 -16.03
CA PHE A 105 -2.26 -17.28 -16.43
C PHE A 105 -2.50 -18.21 -17.62
N VAL A 106 -3.77 -18.52 -17.92
CA VAL A 106 -4.16 -19.31 -19.09
C VAL A 106 -5.48 -18.79 -19.67
N VAL A 107 -5.60 -18.76 -21.00
CA VAL A 107 -6.87 -18.40 -21.65
C VAL A 107 -7.96 -19.39 -21.24
N GLY A 108 -9.12 -18.87 -20.83
CA GLY A 108 -10.25 -19.68 -20.38
C GLY A 108 -10.30 -19.97 -18.87
N GLY A 109 -9.33 -19.51 -18.07
CA GLY A 109 -9.40 -19.66 -16.61
C GLY A 109 -8.08 -19.45 -15.89
N VAL A 110 -7.76 -20.36 -14.98
CA VAL A 110 -6.52 -20.37 -14.18
C VAL A 110 -5.82 -21.72 -14.32
N ALA A 111 -4.48 -21.71 -14.21
CA ALA A 111 -3.67 -22.92 -14.35
C ALA A 111 -3.65 -23.81 -13.07
N SER A 112 -4.13 -23.30 -11.94
CA SER A 112 -4.13 -23.99 -10.64
C SER A 112 -5.43 -24.78 -10.44
N PRO A 113 -5.45 -26.12 -10.62
CA PRO A 113 -6.64 -26.92 -10.38
C PRO A 113 -6.99 -26.96 -8.88
N ILE A 114 -8.27 -27.15 -8.57
CA ILE A 114 -8.77 -27.31 -7.20
C ILE A 114 -9.16 -28.77 -6.99
N ASP A 115 -8.56 -29.41 -5.99
CA ASP A 115 -8.92 -30.74 -5.50
C ASP A 115 -8.52 -30.83 -4.02
N LEU A 116 -9.51 -30.98 -3.15
CA LEU A 116 -9.32 -30.98 -1.70
C LEU A 116 -8.61 -32.24 -1.17
N ASN A 117 -8.55 -33.31 -1.97
CA ASN A 117 -7.94 -34.59 -1.60
C ASN A 117 -6.58 -34.83 -2.26
N SER A 118 -6.14 -33.92 -3.15
CA SER A 118 -4.85 -34.02 -3.85
C SER A 118 -3.72 -33.29 -3.10
N ASP A 119 -2.51 -33.84 -3.21
CA ASP A 119 -1.27 -33.23 -2.73
C ASP A 119 -0.68 -32.18 -3.70
N SER A 120 -1.17 -32.16 -4.94
CA SER A 120 -0.64 -31.38 -6.07
C SER A 120 -1.61 -30.34 -6.64
N ALA A 121 -2.77 -30.16 -6.00
CA ALA A 121 -3.78 -29.16 -6.35
C ALA A 121 -3.96 -28.09 -5.26
N ILE A 122 -4.77 -27.08 -5.54
CA ILE A 122 -5.32 -26.19 -4.51
C ILE A 122 -6.23 -27.02 -3.60
N ASN A 123 -5.77 -27.27 -2.38
CA ASN A 123 -6.45 -28.04 -1.35
C ASN A 123 -6.69 -27.19 -0.10
N SER A 124 -7.31 -27.79 0.93
CA SER A 124 -7.64 -27.09 2.18
C SER A 124 -6.43 -26.44 2.84
N LYS A 125 -5.24 -27.06 2.79
CA LYS A 125 -4.00 -26.46 3.32
C LYS A 125 -3.62 -25.18 2.57
N ARG A 126 -3.68 -25.19 1.23
CA ARG A 126 -3.39 -24.01 0.40
C ARG A 126 -4.40 -22.90 0.65
N LEU A 127 -5.68 -23.23 0.75
CA LEU A 127 -6.74 -22.26 1.02
C LEU A 127 -6.62 -21.64 2.42
N SER A 128 -6.24 -22.41 3.45
CA SER A 128 -5.93 -21.85 4.77
C SER A 128 -4.77 -20.86 4.73
N GLN A 129 -3.71 -21.16 3.97
CA GLN A 129 -2.58 -20.23 3.77
C GLN A 129 -3.04 -18.93 3.09
N VAL A 130 -3.92 -19.03 2.09
CA VAL A 130 -4.52 -17.84 1.43
C VAL A 130 -5.29 -17.00 2.45
N GLN A 131 -6.11 -17.62 3.30
CA GLN A 131 -6.88 -16.91 4.33
C GLN A 131 -5.97 -16.20 5.34
N GLU A 132 -4.90 -16.85 5.79
CA GLU A 132 -3.89 -16.24 6.68
C GLU A 132 -3.24 -15.02 6.03
N ILE A 133 -2.86 -15.13 4.75
CA ILE A 133 -2.26 -14.01 3.99
C ILE A 133 -3.26 -12.85 3.86
N ILE A 134 -4.52 -13.12 3.52
CA ILE A 134 -5.56 -12.08 3.43
C ILE A 134 -5.75 -11.38 4.78
N ASN A 135 -5.75 -12.12 5.89
CA ASN A 135 -5.84 -11.53 7.22
C ASN A 135 -4.62 -10.64 7.53
N GLN A 136 -3.41 -11.08 7.17
CA GLN A 136 -2.19 -10.26 7.30
C GLN A 136 -2.26 -8.99 6.44
N MET A 137 -2.79 -9.08 5.22
CA MET A 137 -2.98 -7.92 4.36
C MET A 137 -3.90 -6.89 5.02
N ARG A 138 -5.08 -7.34 5.48
CA ARG A 138 -6.07 -6.49 6.14
C ARG A 138 -5.51 -5.82 7.40
N VAL A 139 -4.90 -6.60 8.30
CA VAL A 139 -4.32 -6.06 9.53
C VAL A 139 -3.28 -4.98 9.25
N PHE A 140 -2.39 -5.20 8.29
CA PHE A 140 -1.35 -4.21 7.97
C PHE A 140 -1.92 -2.95 7.32
N VAL A 141 -2.89 -3.09 6.40
CA VAL A 141 -3.56 -1.94 5.79
C VAL A 141 -4.32 -1.12 6.83
N ASP A 142 -5.14 -1.78 7.65
CA ASP A 142 -6.03 -1.13 8.61
C ASP A 142 -5.27 -0.54 9.81
N GLN A 143 -4.18 -1.17 10.24
CA GLN A 143 -3.45 -0.78 11.46
C GLN A 143 -2.12 -0.08 11.21
N VAL A 144 -1.58 -0.10 10.00
CA VAL A 144 -0.31 0.58 9.67
C VAL A 144 -0.52 1.59 8.56
N TYR A 145 -0.91 1.14 7.37
CA TYR A 145 -0.92 2.02 6.19
C TYR A 145 -1.93 3.17 6.30
N VAL A 146 -3.20 2.88 6.63
CA VAL A 146 -4.24 3.91 6.72
C VAL A 146 -3.98 4.88 7.89
N PRO A 147 -3.65 4.43 9.12
CA PRO A 147 -3.29 5.34 10.21
C PRO A 147 -2.11 6.26 9.88
N ASP A 148 -1.05 5.73 9.26
CA ASP A 148 0.11 6.53 8.82
C ASP A 148 -0.30 7.58 7.78
N LEU A 149 -1.09 7.18 6.77
CA LEU A 149 -1.59 8.09 5.74
C LEU A 149 -2.36 9.26 6.37
N LEU A 150 -3.28 8.98 7.29
CA LEU A 150 -4.09 10.00 7.96
C LEU A 150 -3.25 10.91 8.86
N ALA A 151 -2.33 10.33 9.63
CA ALA A 151 -1.43 11.09 10.48
C ALA A 151 -0.55 12.05 9.65
N ILE A 152 0.10 11.52 8.61
CA ILE A 152 0.96 12.31 7.72
C ILE A 152 0.15 13.39 7.00
N ALA A 153 -1.02 13.06 6.44
CA ALA A 153 -1.90 14.04 5.81
C ALA A 153 -2.28 15.20 6.76
N GLY A 154 -2.40 14.92 8.06
CA GLY A 154 -2.63 15.93 9.09
C GLY A 154 -1.55 17.02 9.18
N PHE A 155 -0.29 16.70 8.86
CA PHE A 155 0.84 17.64 8.84
C PHE A 155 1.01 18.36 7.49
N TYR A 156 0.37 17.86 6.44
CA TYR A 156 0.52 18.35 5.06
C TYR A 156 -0.81 18.81 4.46
N LYS A 157 -1.73 19.36 5.27
CA LYS A 157 -3.08 19.75 4.82
C LYS A 157 -3.08 20.73 3.64
N ASP A 158 -2.10 21.62 3.58
CA ASP A 158 -1.96 22.57 2.47
C ASP A 158 -1.67 21.89 1.13
N TRP A 159 -1.14 20.67 1.14
CA TRP A 159 -0.89 19.89 -0.09
C TRP A 159 -2.19 19.43 -0.76
N GLY A 160 -3.30 19.33 -0.03
CA GLY A 160 -4.61 19.02 -0.60
C GLY A 160 -5.14 20.09 -1.57
N SER A 161 -4.50 21.26 -1.64
CA SER A 161 -4.87 22.36 -2.53
C SER A 161 -4.08 22.43 -3.84
N ARG A 162 -3.14 21.50 -4.08
CA ARG A 162 -2.23 21.53 -5.23
C ARG A 162 -2.01 20.13 -5.81
N GLY A 163 -1.57 20.06 -7.07
CA GLY A 163 -1.22 18.80 -7.75
C GLY A 163 -2.35 18.15 -8.55
N GLU A 164 -3.58 18.67 -8.48
CA GLU A 164 -4.66 18.33 -9.42
C GLU A 164 -4.73 19.44 -10.49
N GLY A 165 -4.59 19.06 -11.77
CA GLY A 165 -4.44 20.01 -12.89
C GLY A 165 -5.34 19.77 -14.11
N LEU A 166 -6.30 18.84 -14.02
CA LEU A 166 -7.16 18.42 -15.14
C LEU A 166 -8.64 18.64 -14.81
N GLY A 167 -9.10 18.11 -13.67
CA GLY A 167 -10.50 18.00 -13.31
C GLY A 167 -11.23 16.82 -13.96
N ASN A 168 -10.55 15.99 -14.74
CA ASN A 168 -11.13 14.84 -15.45
C ASN A 168 -10.60 13.53 -14.87
N PHE A 169 -11.46 12.53 -14.70
CA PHE A 169 -11.12 11.21 -14.14
C PHE A 169 -11.72 10.11 -15.00
N LEU A 170 -11.03 8.97 -15.11
CA LEU A 170 -11.43 7.84 -15.93
C LEU A 170 -11.17 6.53 -15.18
N THR A 171 -12.14 5.62 -15.25
CA THR A 171 -12.01 4.21 -14.84
C THR A 171 -12.75 3.34 -15.86
N TYR A 172 -12.16 2.21 -16.26
CA TYR A 172 -12.88 1.21 -17.08
C TYR A 172 -13.76 0.29 -16.23
N GLY A 173 -13.57 0.34 -14.92
CA GLY A 173 -14.16 -0.58 -13.97
C GLY A 173 -13.50 -1.96 -13.96
N ASP A 174 -13.68 -2.68 -12.86
CA ASP A 174 -13.05 -3.99 -12.63
C ASP A 174 -13.76 -4.78 -11.50
N PHE A 175 -13.33 -6.01 -11.27
CA PHE A 175 -13.78 -6.95 -10.23
C PHE A 175 -15.27 -7.30 -10.36
N PRO A 176 -15.67 -8.06 -11.40
CA PRO A 176 -17.03 -8.55 -11.56
C PRO A 176 -17.43 -9.44 -10.40
N THR A 177 -18.71 -9.35 -10.03
CA THR A 177 -19.31 -10.20 -9.02
C THR A 177 -19.13 -11.68 -9.37
N ALA A 178 -18.95 -12.54 -8.38
CA ALA A 178 -18.72 -13.97 -8.58
C ALA A 178 -19.77 -14.59 -9.52
N GLY A 179 -19.31 -15.36 -10.52
CA GLY A 179 -20.15 -15.98 -11.54
C GLY A 179 -20.53 -15.06 -12.70
N LYS A 180 -20.17 -13.77 -12.65
CA LYS A 180 -20.24 -12.83 -13.77
C LYS A 180 -18.85 -12.66 -14.38
N GLY A 181 -18.81 -12.51 -15.70
CA GLY A 181 -17.58 -12.24 -16.44
C GLY A 181 -17.41 -10.75 -16.73
N MET A 182 -16.29 -10.38 -17.37
CA MET A 182 -16.01 -9.01 -17.81
C MET A 182 -16.95 -8.50 -18.92
N SER A 183 -17.87 -9.34 -19.40
CA SER A 183 -18.92 -8.93 -20.34
C SER A 183 -20.13 -8.28 -19.65
N ASP A 184 -20.16 -8.22 -18.32
CA ASP A 184 -21.25 -7.63 -17.53
C ASP A 184 -20.73 -6.47 -16.65
N PRO A 185 -20.50 -5.27 -17.22
CA PRO A 185 -19.98 -4.12 -16.48
C PRO A 185 -20.86 -3.68 -15.30
N SER A 186 -22.15 -4.01 -15.33
CA SER A 186 -23.08 -3.70 -14.23
C SER A 186 -22.76 -4.49 -12.95
N SER A 187 -21.97 -5.56 -13.06
CA SER A 187 -21.59 -6.44 -11.96
C SER A 187 -20.28 -6.05 -11.26
N TYR A 188 -19.60 -5.01 -11.73
CA TYR A 188 -18.28 -4.62 -11.26
C TYR A 188 -18.34 -3.99 -9.86
N LEU A 189 -17.41 -4.37 -8.98
CA LEU A 189 -17.21 -3.71 -7.69
C LEU A 189 -16.64 -2.29 -7.89
N VAL A 190 -15.74 -2.12 -8.86
CA VAL A 190 -15.25 -0.80 -9.28
C VAL A 190 -16.01 -0.42 -10.55
N PRO A 191 -16.87 0.61 -10.52
CA PRO A 191 -17.64 1.00 -11.71
C PRO A 191 -16.74 1.62 -12.79
N GLY A 192 -17.16 1.48 -14.05
CA GLY A 192 -16.58 2.19 -15.18
C GLY A 192 -17.26 3.55 -15.41
N GLY A 193 -16.54 4.49 -16.01
CA GLY A 193 -17.06 5.80 -16.38
C GLY A 193 -15.98 6.89 -16.43
N ALA A 194 -16.36 8.03 -16.98
CA ALA A 194 -15.56 9.25 -16.99
C ALA A 194 -16.28 10.40 -16.27
N ILE A 195 -15.53 11.16 -15.48
CA ILE A 195 -15.96 12.41 -14.87
C ILE A 195 -15.22 13.53 -15.58
N LEU A 196 -15.94 14.57 -15.99
CA LEU A 196 -15.38 15.74 -16.66
C LEU A 196 -15.59 17.01 -15.83
N ASN A 197 -14.60 17.91 -15.84
CA ASN A 197 -14.67 19.23 -15.20
C ASN A 197 -15.01 19.20 -13.71
N ARG A 198 -14.65 18.13 -13.00
CA ARG A 198 -15.01 17.83 -11.61
C ARG A 198 -16.53 17.75 -11.36
N ASP A 199 -17.33 17.55 -12.39
CA ASP A 199 -18.78 17.38 -12.26
C ASP A 199 -19.11 15.97 -11.77
N LEU A 200 -19.47 15.85 -10.49
CA LEU A 200 -19.89 14.58 -9.89
C LEU A 200 -21.36 14.25 -10.15
N THR A 201 -22.12 15.15 -10.78
CA THR A 201 -23.54 14.91 -11.10
C THR A 201 -23.73 14.12 -12.39
N THR A 202 -22.69 14.06 -13.23
CA THR A 202 -22.70 13.38 -14.52
C THR A 202 -21.59 12.35 -14.57
N ILE A 203 -21.94 11.09 -14.81
CA ILE A 203 -20.98 10.03 -15.15
C ILE A 203 -21.14 9.75 -16.64
N HIS A 204 -20.10 10.03 -17.41
CA HIS A 204 -20.08 9.75 -18.85
C HIS A 204 -19.73 8.28 -19.08
N GLU A 205 -20.46 7.64 -19.98
CA GLU A 205 -20.14 6.27 -20.42
C GLU A 205 -18.82 6.25 -21.20
N VAL A 206 -18.11 5.12 -21.10
CA VAL A 206 -16.83 4.88 -21.79
C VAL A 206 -16.99 3.64 -22.64
N ASP A 207 -16.85 3.79 -23.96
CA ASP A 207 -16.84 2.69 -24.92
C ASP A 207 -15.45 2.50 -25.51
N MET A 208 -14.81 1.39 -25.15
CA MET A 208 -13.47 1.04 -25.63
C MET A 208 -13.44 0.65 -27.12
N ASN A 209 -14.60 0.42 -27.74
CA ASN A 209 -14.71 0.07 -29.16
C ASN A 209 -15.03 1.28 -30.04
N ASP A 210 -15.40 2.42 -29.44
CA ASP A 210 -15.65 3.64 -30.16
C ASP A 210 -14.31 4.32 -30.51
N PRO A 211 -13.89 4.33 -31.80
CA PRO A 211 -12.60 4.91 -32.19
C PRO A 211 -12.54 6.43 -31.98
N SER A 212 -13.67 7.09 -31.71
CA SER A 212 -13.70 8.52 -31.43
C SER A 212 -13.37 8.87 -29.96
N GLN A 213 -13.40 7.89 -29.05
CA GLN A 213 -13.20 8.14 -27.61
C GLN A 213 -11.73 8.04 -27.18
N ILE A 214 -11.16 6.83 -27.14
CA ILE A 214 -9.81 6.59 -26.60
C ILE A 214 -8.80 6.58 -27.76
N GLN A 215 -7.84 7.50 -27.72
CA GLN A 215 -6.79 7.68 -28.72
C GLN A 215 -5.44 7.89 -28.04
N GLU A 216 -4.36 7.43 -28.69
CA GLU A 216 -2.96 7.59 -28.25
C GLU A 216 -2.17 8.47 -29.23
#